data_AF-A0A485NHI1-F1
#
_entry.id   AF-A0A485NHI1-F1
#
_cell.length_a   1.000
_cell.length_b   1.000
_cell.length_c   1.000
_cell.angle_alpha   90.00
_cell.angle_beta   90.00
_cell.angle_gamma   90.00
#
_symmetry.space_group_name_H-M   'P 1'
#
loop_
_entity.id
_entity.type
_entity.pdbx_description
1 polymer ?
#
loop_
_entity_poly.entity_id
_entity_poly.type
_entity_poly.pdbx_seq_one_letter_code
_entity_poly.pdbx_strand_id
1 'polypeptide(L)'
;MGPSSGPNKQNEPLSSQQWVSTPQHRQVTDLCHATTGSAALDLPAIDPVVLQPCLGVIKVRTGIYGRLEKGTIGLIFGQTSLTLKGIHGHPGVID
;
A
#
# COMPACT_ATOMS: atom_id res chain seq x y z
N MET A 1 -58.58 -8.40 7.91
CA MET A 1 -57.36 -9.24 7.88
C MET A 1 -56.45 -8.67 6.81
N GLY A 2 -55.39 -7.96 7.20
CA GLY A 2 -54.39 -7.41 6.27
C GLY A 2 -53.08 -8.19 6.39
N PRO A 3 -52.22 -8.23 5.35
CA PRO A 3 -50.95 -8.92 5.45
C PRO A 3 -49.96 -8.17 6.36
N SER A 4 -49.30 -8.94 7.22
CA SER A 4 -48.30 -8.52 8.20
C SER A 4 -47.00 -8.08 7.54
N SER A 5 -46.44 -6.95 7.99
CA SER A 5 -45.14 -6.41 7.59
C SER A 5 -43.99 -7.39 7.86
N GLY A 6 -43.20 -7.69 6.83
CA GLY A 6 -41.86 -8.26 6.98
C GLY A 6 -40.84 -7.15 7.30
N PRO A 7 -39.74 -7.45 8.03
CA PRO A 7 -38.72 -6.45 8.31
C PRO A 7 -37.96 -6.07 7.03
N ASN A 8 -38.10 -4.82 6.63
CA ASN A 8 -37.33 -4.15 5.58
C ASN A 8 -35.87 -3.98 6.04
N LYS A 9 -34.95 -4.79 5.51
CA LYS A 9 -33.49 -4.63 5.69
C LYS A 9 -32.94 -3.79 4.54
N GLN A 10 -33.24 -2.50 4.53
CA GLN A 10 -32.63 -1.53 3.62
C GLN A 10 -32.26 -0.27 4.40
N ASN A 11 -31.13 -0.34 5.11
CA ASN A 11 -30.24 0.79 5.43
C ASN A 11 -29.06 0.32 6.31
N GLU A 12 -28.29 -0.66 5.83
CA GLU A 12 -26.89 -0.66 6.25
C GLU A 12 -26.24 0.55 5.56
N PRO A 13 -25.62 1.50 6.29
CA PRO A 13 -24.71 2.40 5.63
C PRO A 13 -23.62 1.51 5.07
N LEU A 14 -23.58 1.40 3.74
CA LEU A 14 -22.43 0.86 3.04
C LEU A 14 -21.25 1.69 3.55
N SER A 15 -20.53 1.14 4.52
CA SER A 15 -19.25 1.67 4.97
C SER A 15 -18.35 1.50 3.77
N SER A 16 -18.43 2.49 2.88
CA SER A 16 -17.35 2.83 2.01
C SER A 16 -16.19 3.00 2.96
N GLN A 17 -15.36 1.96 3.02
CA GLN A 17 -13.94 2.06 3.34
C GLN A 17 -13.35 3.04 2.31
N GLN A 18 -13.74 4.29 2.47
CA GLN A 18 -13.18 5.45 1.85
C GLN A 18 -11.85 5.56 2.58
N TRP A 19 -10.83 4.92 2.00
CA TRP A 19 -9.46 5.20 2.33
C TRP A 19 -9.19 6.65 1.92
N VAL A 20 -9.69 7.60 2.73
CA VAL A 20 -9.12 8.94 2.76
C VAL A 20 -7.79 8.76 3.46
N SER A 21 -6.80 8.34 2.68
CA SER A 21 -5.41 8.44 3.11
C SER A 21 -5.12 9.93 3.24
N THR A 22 -5.32 10.49 4.43
CA THR A 22 -4.63 11.74 4.80
C THR A 22 -3.17 11.58 4.36
N PRO A 23 -2.52 12.59 3.75
CA PRO A 23 -1.09 12.53 3.47
C PRO A 23 -0.36 12.58 4.81
N GLN A 24 -0.25 11.42 5.45
CA GLN A 24 0.46 11.23 6.69
C GLN A 24 1.92 11.09 6.30
N HIS A 25 2.73 12.05 6.72
CA HIS A 25 4.18 11.93 6.73
C HIS A 25 4.51 10.77 7.68
N ARG A 26 4.64 9.56 7.13
CA ARG A 26 4.98 8.36 7.89
C ARG A 26 6.49 8.16 7.89
N GLN A 27 6.99 7.65 8.99
CA GLN A 27 8.40 7.34 9.16
C GLN A 27 8.71 5.91 8.75
N VAL A 28 9.98 5.61 8.46
CA VAL A 28 10.45 4.23 8.19
C VAL A 28 10.07 3.29 9.33
N THR A 29 10.05 3.77 10.57
CA THR A 29 9.66 3.02 11.78
C THR A 29 8.18 2.64 11.82
N ASP A 30 7.33 3.31 11.01
CA ASP A 30 5.89 3.04 10.95
C ASP A 30 5.55 1.95 9.93
N LEU A 31 6.55 1.43 9.22
CA LEU A 31 6.37 0.35 8.26
C LEU A 31 6.12 -0.98 8.97
N CYS A 32 5.36 -1.85 8.31
CA CYS A 32 5.06 -3.19 8.80
C CYS A 32 5.80 -4.27 7.99
N HIS A 33 6.06 -5.37 8.68
CA HIS A 33 6.42 -6.62 8.04
C HIS A 33 5.16 -7.33 7.54
N ALA A 34 5.27 -8.03 6.41
CA ALA A 34 4.17 -8.88 5.92
C ALA A 34 3.81 -9.99 6.93
N THR A 35 4.83 -10.58 7.56
CA THR A 35 4.70 -11.60 8.63
C THR A 35 5.85 -11.51 9.62
N THR A 36 5.68 -12.08 10.81
CA THR A 36 6.78 -12.23 11.78
C THR A 36 7.95 -13.01 11.16
N GLY A 37 9.15 -12.42 11.21
CA GLY A 37 10.37 -13.00 10.63
C GLY A 37 10.64 -12.59 9.17
N SER A 38 9.81 -11.74 8.58
CA SER A 38 10.11 -11.15 7.26
C SER A 38 11.38 -10.29 7.34
N ALA A 39 12.30 -10.50 6.40
CA ALA A 39 13.52 -9.72 6.30
C ALA A 39 13.30 -8.28 5.78
N ALA A 40 12.12 -8.00 5.20
CA ALA A 40 11.80 -6.73 4.57
C ALA A 40 10.54 -6.11 5.18
N LEU A 41 10.42 -4.79 4.97
CA LEU A 41 9.27 -3.96 5.31
C LEU A 41 8.48 -3.65 4.03
N ASP A 42 7.15 -3.63 4.11
CA ASP A 42 6.31 -3.33 2.95
C ASP A 42 6.25 -1.82 2.68
N LEU A 43 6.42 -1.42 1.41
CA LEU A 43 6.37 -0.04 0.96
C LEU A 43 5.09 0.23 0.14
N PRO A 44 4.03 0.79 0.74
CA PRO A 44 2.81 1.09 0.01
C PRO A 44 2.97 2.33 -0.88
N ALA A 45 2.26 2.36 -2.00
CA ALA A 45 2.06 3.58 -2.77
C ALA A 45 1.09 4.51 -2.02
N ILE A 46 1.35 5.82 -2.02
CA ILE A 46 0.45 6.80 -1.39
C ILE A 46 -0.79 7.10 -2.25
N ASP A 47 -0.62 7.07 -3.58
CA ASP A 47 -1.67 7.36 -4.55
C ASP A 47 -1.91 6.13 -5.45
N PRO A 48 -3.13 5.93 -5.97
CA PRO A 48 -3.37 4.95 -7.02
C PRO A 48 -2.48 5.20 -8.24
N VAL A 49 -1.85 4.14 -8.76
CA VAL A 49 -0.94 4.22 -9.90
C VAL A 49 -1.49 3.41 -11.07
N VAL A 50 -1.62 4.04 -12.23
CA VAL A 50 -1.91 3.37 -13.50
C VAL A 50 -0.60 3.22 -14.28
N LEU A 51 -0.20 1.97 -14.53
CA LEU A 51 1.00 1.66 -15.30
C LEU A 51 0.61 1.31 -16.74
N GLN A 52 1.31 1.93 -17.69
CA GLN A 52 1.21 1.59 -19.11
C GLN A 52 2.61 1.18 -19.61
N PRO A 53 2.72 0.14 -20.46
CA PRO A 53 4.03 -0.35 -20.92
C PRO A 53 4.90 0.73 -21.58
N CYS A 54 4.30 1.72 -22.25
CA CYS A 54 5.02 2.80 -22.92
C CYS A 54 5.64 3.84 -21.97
N LEU A 55 5.24 3.89 -20.69
CA LEU A 55 5.80 4.83 -19.72
C LEU A 55 7.22 4.48 -19.30
N GLY A 56 7.67 3.25 -19.55
CA GLY A 56 8.97 2.77 -19.11
C GLY A 56 9.07 2.73 -17.58
N VAL A 57 10.20 3.20 -17.03
CA VAL A 57 10.45 3.23 -15.59
C VAL A 57 9.87 4.51 -14.99
N ILE A 58 8.93 4.36 -14.06
CA ILE A 58 8.38 5.48 -13.28
C ILE A 58 8.75 5.37 -11.81
N LYS A 59 8.79 6.52 -11.12
CA LYS A 59 8.92 6.57 -9.66
C LYS A 59 7.52 6.60 -9.03
N VAL A 60 7.27 5.69 -8.09
CA VAL A 60 6.04 5.66 -7.29
C VAL A 60 6.32 6.28 -5.93
N ARG A 61 5.47 7.22 -5.50
CA ARG A 61 5.61 7.89 -4.22
C ARG A 61 5.06 6.98 -3.11
N THR A 62 5.82 6.80 -2.03
CA THR A 62 5.42 5.98 -0.87
C THR A 62 4.91 6.81 0.30
N GLY A 63 5.31 8.09 0.38
CA GLY A 63 4.99 8.95 1.53
C GLY A 63 5.77 8.60 2.82
N ILE A 64 6.78 7.73 2.69
CA ILE A 64 7.63 7.27 3.79
C ILE A 64 8.93 8.06 3.78
N TYR A 65 9.29 8.59 4.94
CA TYR A 65 10.47 9.43 5.14
C TYR A 65 11.19 9.05 6.43
N GLY A 66 12.29 9.74 6.70
CA GLY A 66 13.12 9.51 7.88
C GLY A 66 14.43 8.83 7.54
N ARG A 67 15.34 8.86 8.51
CA ARG A 67 16.66 8.25 8.36
C ARG A 67 16.56 6.77 8.68
N LEU A 68 17.38 5.98 8.00
CA LEU A 68 17.61 4.60 8.41
C LEU A 68 18.34 4.56 9.75
N GLU A 69 18.26 3.41 10.42
CA GLU A 69 19.03 3.17 11.63
C GLU A 69 20.51 3.36 11.36
N LYS A 70 21.23 3.97 12.32
CA LYS A 70 22.64 4.31 12.14
C LYS A 70 23.47 3.06 11.83
N GLY A 71 24.25 3.11 10.77
CA GLY A 71 25.10 1.99 10.33
C GLY A 71 24.39 0.98 9.43
N THR A 72 23.17 1.29 8.97
CA THR A 72 22.42 0.49 7.99
C THR A 72 22.34 1.22 6.65
N ILE A 73 22.11 0.45 5.58
CA ILE A 73 21.70 0.93 4.26
C ILE A 73 20.37 0.27 3.91
N GLY A 74 19.53 0.98 3.16
CA GLY A 74 18.21 0.50 2.77
C GLY A 74 18.27 -0.09 1.37
N LEU A 75 17.63 -1.23 1.17
CA LEU A 75 17.50 -1.86 -0.15
C LEU A 75 16.02 -1.97 -0.51
N ILE A 76 15.66 -1.46 -1.68
CA ILE A 76 14.31 -1.55 -2.25
C ILE A 76 14.30 -2.68 -3.27
N PHE A 77 13.33 -3.60 -3.15
CA PHE A 77 13.11 -4.68 -4.10
C PHE A 77 11.64 -4.76 -4.50
N GLY A 78 11.38 -5.23 -5.73
CA GLY A 78 10.02 -5.55 -6.15
C GLY A 78 9.46 -6.74 -5.37
N GLN A 79 8.20 -6.65 -4.94
CA GLN A 79 7.50 -7.77 -4.32
C GLN A 79 7.20 -8.85 -5.37
N THR A 80 7.52 -10.12 -5.09
CA THR A 80 7.38 -11.23 -6.04
C THR A 80 5.95 -11.36 -6.61
N SER A 81 4.92 -11.13 -5.80
CA SER A 81 3.52 -11.16 -6.23
C SER A 81 3.18 -10.08 -7.28
N LEU A 82 3.83 -8.92 -7.22
CA LEU A 82 3.72 -7.85 -8.22
C LEU A 82 4.52 -8.20 -9.48
N THR A 83 5.73 -8.74 -9.31
CA THR A 83 6.57 -9.20 -10.41
C THR A 83 5.86 -10.28 -11.25
N LEU A 84 5.20 -11.24 -10.61
CA LEU A 84 4.38 -12.27 -11.28
C LEU A 84 3.18 -11.69 -12.05
N LYS A 85 2.72 -10.49 -11.69
CA LYS A 85 1.68 -9.74 -12.40
C LYS A 85 2.23 -8.80 -13.48
N GLY A 86 3.53 -8.87 -13.78
CA GLY A 86 4.18 -8.05 -14.79
C GLY A 86 4.61 -6.65 -14.31
N ILE A 87 4.58 -6.39 -13.00
CA ILE A 87 5.03 -5.12 -12.42
C ILE A 87 6.44 -5.29 -11.88
N HIS A 88 7.43 -4.69 -12.56
CA HIS A 88 8.84 -4.80 -12.17
C HIS A 88 9.30 -3.62 -11.31
N GLY A 89 9.63 -3.89 -10.05
CA GLY A 89 10.32 -2.93 -9.18
C GLY A 89 11.83 -2.97 -9.44
N HIS A 90 12.38 -1.87 -9.94
CA HIS A 90 13.83 -1.75 -10.11
C HIS A 90 14.50 -1.66 -8.73
N PRO A 91 15.56 -2.45 -8.47
CA PRO A 91 16.27 -2.36 -7.20
C PRO A 91 16.81 -0.96 -6.94
N GLY A 92 16.69 -0.50 -5.70
CA GLY A 92 17.12 0.83 -5.27
C GLY A 92 17.90 0.77 -3.96
N VAL A 93 18.77 1.76 -3.74
CA VAL A 93 19.52 1.94 -2.49
C VAL A 93 19.06 3.22 -1.82
N ILE A 94 18.87 3.17 -0.51
CA ILE A 94 18.60 4.32 0.35
C ILE A 94 19.78 4.47 1.32
N ASP A 95 20.27 5.71 1.45
CA ASP A 95 21.37 6.11 2.34
C ASP A 95 20.84 6.73 3.65
#